data_AF-A0A353GHP0-F1
#
_entry.id   AF-A0A353GHP0-F1
#
_cell.length_a   1.000
_cell.length_b   1.000
_cell.length_c   1.000
_cell.angle_alpha   90.00
_cell.angle_beta   90.00
_cell.angle_gamma   90.00
#
_symmetry.space_group_name_H-M   'P 1'
#
loop_
_entity.id
_entity.type
_entity.pdbx_description
1 polymer ?
#
loop_
_entity_poly.entity_id
_entity_poly.type
_entity_poly.pdbx_seq_one_letter_code
_entity_poly.pdbx_strand_id
1 'polypeptide(L)'
;IGIERSLSYARKTRDRMLKYCIGNARVVRGNAWQCLKDHIQPESVHAVHVYFTDPWPKSKHAKRRIFQPFFLETLHRVLKPGSLVCV
;
A
#
# COMPACT_ATOMS: atom_id res chain seq x y z
N ILE A 1 -7.06 4.08 2.55
CA ILE A 1 -5.82 4.74 3.03
C ILE A 1 -4.76 4.53 1.96
N GLY A 2 -4.06 5.58 1.51
CA GLY A 2 -2.93 5.48 0.59
C GLY A 2 -1.61 5.43 1.35
N ILE A 3 -0.69 4.56 0.93
CA ILE A 3 0.65 4.45 1.51
C ILE A 3 1.66 4.82 0.43
N GLU A 4 2.47 5.84 0.69
CA GLU A 4 3.45 6.36 -0.26
C GLU A 4 4.82 6.46 0.40
N ARG A 5 5.88 5.93 -0.23
CA ARG A 5 7.22 5.93 0.37
C ARG A 5 7.87 7.30 0.27
N SER A 6 7.68 7.99 -0.84
CA SER A 6 8.29 9.29 -1.09
C SER A 6 7.53 10.42 -0.40
N LEU A 7 8.26 11.22 0.38
CA LEU A 7 7.67 12.38 1.07
C LEU A 7 7.10 13.42 0.09
N SER A 8 7.76 13.65 -1.05
CA SER A 8 7.30 14.63 -2.03
C SER A 8 5.97 14.21 -2.66
N TYR A 9 5.82 12.93 -3.01
CA TYR A 9 4.58 12.41 -3.57
C TYR A 9 3.46 12.32 -2.52
N ALA A 10 3.77 11.91 -1.29
CA ALA A 10 2.79 11.93 -0.19
C ALA A 10 2.23 13.34 0.05
N ARG A 11 3.10 14.37 0.05
CA ARG A 11 2.68 15.78 0.14
C ARG A 11 1.82 16.20 -1.05
N LYS A 12 2.24 15.87 -2.28
CA LYS A 12 1.46 16.17 -3.49
C LYS A 12 0.05 15.55 -3.45
N THR A 13 -0.07 14.32 -2.95
CA THR A 13 -1.37 13.65 -2.77
C THR A 13 -2.21 14.38 -1.72
N ARG A 14 -1.64 14.69 -0.55
CA ARG A 14 -2.32 15.48 0.49
C ARG A 14 -2.80 16.83 -0.04
N ASP A 15 -1.96 17.57 -0.76
CA ASP A 15 -2.29 18.91 -1.25
C ASP A 15 -3.43 18.85 -2.27
N ARG A 16 -3.48 17.82 -3.12
CA ARG A 16 -4.62 17.55 -4.00
C ARG A 16 -5.88 17.21 -3.21
N MET A 17 -5.78 16.39 -2.17
CA MET A 17 -6.94 16.07 -1.32
C MET A 17 -7.51 17.32 -0.65
N LEU A 18 -6.65 18.23 -0.16
CA LEU A 18 -7.08 19.50 0.41
C LEU A 18 -7.71 20.41 -0.64
N LYS A 19 -7.10 20.54 -1.82
CA LYS A 19 -7.62 21.34 -2.94
C LYS A 19 -9.03 20.92 -3.36
N TYR A 20 -9.30 19.61 -3.37
CA TYR A 20 -10.59 19.05 -3.81
C TYR A 20 -11.51 18.66 -2.64
N CYS A 21 -11.20 19.10 -1.40
CA CYS A 21 -12.01 18.85 -0.21
C CYS A 21 -12.36 17.36 0.03
N ILE A 22 -11.42 16.45 -0.21
CA ILE A 22 -11.64 15.00 -0.06
C ILE A 22 -11.56 14.59 1.42
N GLY A 23 -12.71 14.33 2.04
CA GLY A 23 -12.82 14.02 3.47
C GLY A 23 -12.63 12.55 3.86
N ASN A 24 -12.82 11.61 2.94
CA ASN A 24 -12.78 10.16 3.20
C ASN A 24 -11.45 9.48 2.82
N ALA A 25 -10.47 10.25 2.33
CA ALA A 25 -9.14 9.74 2.02
C ALA A 25 -8.12 10.14 3.09
N ARG A 26 -7.11 9.30 3.27
CA ARG A 26 -5.94 9.56 4.13
C ARG A 26 -4.70 9.04 3.41
N VAL A 27 -3.58 9.74 3.53
CA VAL A 27 -2.28 9.33 3.00
C VAL A 27 -1.27 9.24 4.13
N VAL A 28 -0.49 8.16 4.15
CA VAL A 28 0.58 7.93 5.11
C VAL A 28 1.88 7.81 4.34
N ARG A 29 2.92 8.51 4.82
CA ARG A 29 4.28 8.29 4.31
C ARG A 29 4.86 7.06 4.99
N GLY A 30 5.23 6.03 4.24
CA GLY A 30 5.83 4.85 4.82
C GLY A 30 6.08 3.70 3.86
N ASN A 31 6.64 2.62 4.40
CA ASN A 31 6.73 1.34 3.71
C ASN A 31 5.39 0.60 3.84
N ALA A 32 4.82 0.16 2.71
CA ALA A 32 3.54 -0.52 2.70
C ALA A 32 3.50 -1.78 3.58
N TRP A 33 4.54 -2.61 3.55
CA TRP A 33 4.59 -3.82 4.37
C TRP A 33 4.57 -3.51 5.87
N GLN A 34 5.39 -2.56 6.32
CA GLN A 34 5.43 -2.16 7.73
C GLN A 34 4.11 -1.52 8.18
N CYS A 35 3.54 -0.63 7.37
CA CYS A 35 2.24 -0.04 7.66
C CYS A 35 1.15 -1.10 7.82
N LEU A 36 1.07 -2.05 6.89
CA LEU A 36 0.11 -3.15 6.98
C LEU A 36 0.37 -4.02 8.21
N LYS A 37 1.62 -4.38 8.48
CA LYS A 37 2.01 -5.26 9.59
C LYS A 37 1.72 -4.64 10.96
N ASP A 38 2.13 -3.40 11.18
CA ASP A 38 2.24 -2.82 12.51
C ASP A 38 1.06 -1.90 12.87
N HIS A 39 0.31 -1.43 11.87
CA HIS A 39 -0.72 -0.41 12.08
C HIS A 39 -2.11 -0.78 11.55
N ILE A 40 -2.24 -1.87 10.79
CA ILE A 40 -3.52 -2.31 10.26
C ILE A 40 -3.98 -3.59 10.99
N GLN A 41 -5.19 -3.49 11.55
CA GLN A 41 -5.87 -4.58 12.24
C GLN A 41 -6.09 -5.77 11.28
N PRO A 42 -6.00 -7.02 11.76
CA PRO A 42 -6.45 -8.19 11.02
C PRO A 42 -7.89 -8.03 10.50
N GLU A 43 -8.19 -8.59 9.33
CA GLU A 43 -9.55 -8.65 8.75
C GLU A 43 -10.30 -7.30 8.74
N SER A 44 -9.59 -6.19 8.50
CA SER A 44 -10.17 -4.84 8.52
C SER A 44 -10.25 -4.21 7.12
N VAL A 45 -9.54 -4.78 6.14
CA VAL A 45 -9.40 -4.23 4.79
C VAL A 45 -10.27 -5.01 3.80
N HIS A 46 -11.12 -4.30 3.04
CA HIS A 46 -12.00 -4.90 2.03
C HIS A 46 -11.35 -5.02 0.65
N ALA A 47 -10.39 -4.14 0.34
CA ALA A 47 -9.70 -4.13 -0.94
C ALA A 47 -8.29 -3.55 -0.78
N VAL A 48 -7.33 -4.14 -1.48
CA VAL A 48 -5.98 -3.61 -1.63
C VAL A 48 -5.74 -3.33 -3.10
N HIS A 49 -5.27 -2.11 -3.37
CA HIS A 49 -4.89 -1.68 -4.71
C HIS A 49 -3.40 -1.35 -4.71
N VAL A 50 -2.67 -2.02 -5.58
CA VAL A 50 -1.25 -1.81 -5.78
C VAL A 50 -1.06 -1.42 -7.23
N TYR A 51 -0.52 -0.23 -7.50
CA TYR A 51 -0.40 0.27 -8.87
C TYR A 51 1.05 0.52 -9.22
N PHE A 52 1.45 0.08 -10.42
CA PHE A 52 2.72 0.43 -11.06
C PHE A 52 3.95 0.26 -10.16
N THR A 53 4.04 -0.87 -9.47
CA THR A 53 5.22 -1.17 -8.64
C THR A 53 6.46 -1.32 -9.51
N ASP A 54 7.61 -0.90 -8.99
CA ASP A 54 8.89 -1.04 -9.70
C ASP A 54 9.07 -2.48 -10.22
N PRO A 55 9.18 -2.70 -11.54
CA PRO A 55 9.12 -4.03 -12.14
C PRO A 55 10.39 -4.87 -11.86
N TRP A 56 11.51 -4.22 -11.55
CA TRP A 56 12.80 -4.85 -11.25
C TRP A 56 13.13 -6.02 -12.22
N PRO A 57 13.45 -5.72 -13.49
CA PRO A 57 13.51 -6.74 -14.54
C PRO A 57 14.69 -7.71 -14.39
N LYS A 58 15.81 -7.28 -13.79
CA LYS A 58 17.02 -8.10 -13.62
C LYS A 58 16.86 -9.10 -12.47
N SER A 59 17.30 -10.34 -12.66
CA SER A 59 17.17 -11.42 -11.65
C SER A 59 17.77 -11.06 -10.29
N LYS A 60 18.91 -10.35 -10.26
CA LYS A 60 19.53 -9.87 -9.00
C LYS A 60 18.66 -8.91 -8.19
N HIS A 61 17.60 -8.35 -8.78
CA HIS A 61 16.66 -7.45 -8.12
C HIS A 61 15.36 -8.15 -7.68
N ALA A 62 15.21 -9.47 -7.86
CA ALA A 62 13.98 -10.18 -7.50
C ALA A 62 13.51 -9.89 -6.06
N LYS A 63 14.46 -9.82 -5.11
CA LYS A 63 14.20 -9.51 -3.69
C LYS A 63 13.66 -8.09 -3.43
N ARG A 64 13.69 -7.19 -4.43
CA ARG A 64 13.18 -5.81 -4.33
C ARG A 64 11.72 -5.67 -4.77
N ARG A 65 11.16 -6.70 -5.40
CA ARG A 65 9.74 -6.71 -5.80
C ARG A 65 8.88 -6.71 -4.54
N ILE A 66 7.77 -5.98 -4.57
CA ILE A 66 6.88 -5.88 -3.42
C ILE A 66 6.17 -7.21 -3.12
N PHE A 67 5.76 -7.93 -4.17
CA PHE A 67 5.09 -9.21 -4.06
C PHE A 67 6.12 -10.30 -3.76
N GLN A 68 6.37 -10.46 -2.47
CA GLN A 68 7.14 -11.56 -1.88
C GLN A 68 6.20 -12.33 -0.93
N PRO A 69 6.52 -13.59 -0.59
CA PRO A 69 5.69 -14.40 0.32
C PRO A 69 5.32 -13.67 1.61
N PHE A 70 6.31 -13.04 2.28
CA PHE A 70 6.07 -12.29 3.51
C PHE A 70 5.08 -11.12 3.35
N PHE A 71 5.03 -10.50 2.17
CA PHE A 71 4.10 -9.40 1.91
C PHE A 71 2.69 -9.93 1.66
N LEU A 72 2.58 -11.05 0.94
CA LEU A 72 1.31 -11.73 0.68
C LEU A 72 0.70 -12.28 1.99
N GLU A 73 1.51 -12.82 2.90
CA GLU A 73 1.06 -13.24 4.23
C GLU A 73 0.52 -12.06 5.04
N THR A 74 1.25 -10.93 5.08
CA THR A 74 0.77 -9.71 5.74
C THR A 74 -0.52 -9.19 5.10
N LEU A 75 -0.63 -9.23 3.76
CA LEU A 75 -1.85 -8.87 3.05
C LEU A 75 -3.02 -9.76 3.45
N HIS A 76 -2.82 -11.07 3.42
CA HIS A 76 -3.85 -12.03 3.79
C HIS A 76 -4.38 -11.79 5.21
N ARG A 77 -3.49 -11.53 6.17
CA ARG A 77 -3.86 -11.22 7.57
C ARG A 77 -4.80 -10.02 7.69
N VAL A 78 -4.58 -8.95 6.92
CA VAL A 78 -5.36 -7.70 7.07
C VAL A 78 -6.65 -7.69 6.26
N LEU A 79 -6.76 -8.56 5.25
CA LEU A 79 -7.92 -8.64 4.36
C LEU A 79 -9.07 -9.39 5.03
N LYS A 80 -10.30 -8.91 4.80
CA LYS A 80 -11.50 -9.67 5.15
C LYS A 80 -11.66 -10.89 4.24
N PRO A 81 -12.33 -11.97 4.69
CA PRO A 81 -12.78 -13.02 3.79
C PRO A 81 -13.56 -12.46 2.58
N GLY A 82 -13.27 -12.96 1.38
CA GLY A 82 -13.90 -12.50 0.13
C GLY A 82 -13.40 -11.15 -0.41
N SER A 83 -12.35 -10.56 0.18
CA SER A 83 -11.77 -9.29 -0.28
C SER A 83 -11.00 -9.43 -1.59
N LEU A 84 -10.76 -8.28 -2.23
CA LEU A 84 -10.05 -8.20 -3.51
C LEU A 84 -8.64 -7.62 -3.36
N VAL A 85 -7.72 -8.14 -4.17
CA VAL A 85 -6.38 -7.58 -4.37
C VAL A 85 -6.22 -7.26 -5.85
N CYS A 86 -6.10 -5.96 -6.16
CA CYS A 86 -5.91 -5.45 -7.51
C CYS A 86 -4.46 -5.00 -7.65
N VAL A 87 -3.76 -5.52 -8.66
CA VAL A 87 -2.32 -5.31 -8.90
C VAL A 87 -2.03 -4.86 -10.32
#